data_AF-A0A357LMF9-F1
#
_entry.id   AF-A0A357LMF9-F1
#
_cell.length_a   1.000
_cell.length_b   1.000
_cell.length_c   1.000
_cell.angle_alpha   90.00
_cell.angle_beta   90.00
_cell.angle_gamma   90.00
#
_symmetry.space_group_name_H-M   'P 1'
#
loop_
_entity.id
_entity.type
_entity.pdbx_description
1 polymer ?
#
loop_
_entity_poly.entity_id
_entity_poly.type
_entity_poly.pdbx_seq_one_letter_code
_entity_poly.pdbx_strand_id
1 'polypeptide(L)'
;MNLIERVQLSDPINIADIGVASINETPAYSDLVIGEYGHLFAFDGDSRQIPALQKLYGEHATFLNHFLADGAQHTAYICREDTAITSLFKPHQSALAFFNNFSSFGKVVKQQRIQTARLDVIDEIGDLHFI
;
A
#
# COMPACT_ATOMS: atom_id res chain seq x y z
N MET A 1 5.79 -10.01 24.25
CA MET A 1 7.10 -9.95 23.58
C MET A 1 6.86 -9.33 22.22
N ASN A 2 7.31 -8.10 22.01
CA ASN A 2 7.06 -7.38 20.76
C ASN A 2 8.05 -7.81 19.67
N LEU A 3 7.81 -7.41 18.41
CA LEU A 3 8.67 -7.78 17.28
C LEU A 3 10.12 -7.30 17.46
N ILE A 4 10.29 -6.10 18.03
CA ILE A 4 11.59 -5.46 18.29
C ILE A 4 12.47 -6.33 19.20
N GLU A 5 11.91 -6.83 20.31
CA GLU A 5 12.61 -7.71 21.26
C GLU A 5 13.08 -9.04 20.65
N ARG A 6 12.41 -9.50 19.57
CA ARG A 6 12.72 -10.74 18.87
C ARG A 6 13.77 -10.57 17.77
N VAL A 7 13.71 -9.47 17.04
CA VAL A 7 14.54 -9.29 15.85
C VAL A 7 15.93 -8.75 16.20
N GLN A 8 16.08 -8.03 17.33
CA GLN A 8 17.38 -7.49 17.79
C GLN A 8 18.15 -6.75 16.68
N LEU A 9 17.47 -5.81 16.02
CA LEU A 9 18.05 -5.03 14.91
C LEU A 9 19.23 -4.19 15.40
N SER A 10 20.34 -4.22 14.65
CA SER A 10 21.49 -3.34 14.86
C SER A 10 21.30 -1.96 14.22
N ASP A 11 20.53 -1.91 13.13
CA ASP A 11 20.30 -0.73 12.29
C ASP A 11 18.83 -0.69 11.83
N PRO A 12 18.26 0.50 11.56
CA PRO A 12 16.89 0.63 11.05
C PRO A 12 16.71 -0.07 9.69
N ILE A 13 15.53 -0.66 9.47
CA ILE A 13 15.21 -1.32 8.21
C ILE A 13 14.24 -0.48 7.34
N ASN A 14 14.58 -0.36 6.06
CA ASN A 14 13.67 0.19 5.06
C ASN A 14 12.67 -0.87 4.57
N ILE A 15 11.38 -0.56 4.64
CA ILE A 15 10.27 -1.43 4.25
C ILE A 15 9.50 -0.73 3.13
N ALA A 16 9.19 -1.43 2.05
CA ALA A 16 8.20 -0.98 1.08
C ALA A 16 6.88 -1.72 1.31
N ASP A 17 5.75 -1.00 1.35
CA ASP A 17 4.42 -1.61 1.28
C ASP A 17 3.74 -1.16 -0.02
N ILE A 18 3.41 -2.14 -0.87
CA ILE A 18 2.88 -1.95 -2.22
C ILE A 18 1.38 -2.16 -2.23
N GLY A 19 0.62 -1.11 -2.52
CA GLY A 19 -0.84 -1.10 -2.44
C GLY A 19 -1.33 -0.88 -1.02
N VAL A 20 -0.61 -0.06 -0.25
CA VAL A 20 -0.94 0.23 1.15
C VAL A 20 -2.19 1.10 1.22
N ALA A 21 -3.24 0.57 1.83
CA ALA A 21 -4.49 1.29 2.05
C ALA A 21 -4.70 1.54 3.54
N SER A 22 -5.25 2.72 3.88
CA SER A 22 -5.60 3.05 5.26
C SER A 22 -6.93 2.41 5.66
N ILE A 23 -6.94 1.10 5.84
CA ILE A 23 -8.07 0.32 6.35
C ILE A 23 -7.97 0.04 7.84
N ASN A 24 -9.03 -0.51 8.43
CA ASN A 24 -9.10 -0.85 9.85
C ASN A 24 -8.32 -2.13 10.17
N GLU A 25 -7.02 -2.12 9.89
CA GLU A 25 -6.03 -3.16 10.18
C GLU A 25 -4.74 -2.49 10.65
N THR A 26 -4.02 -3.15 11.55
CA THR A 26 -2.65 -2.75 11.93
C THR A 26 -1.67 -3.71 11.27
N PRO A 27 -0.88 -3.25 10.28
CA PRO A 27 0.14 -4.07 9.66
C PRO A 27 1.17 -4.62 10.65
N ALA A 28 1.71 -5.81 10.39
CA ALA A 28 2.68 -6.45 11.27
C ALA A 28 3.98 -5.64 11.48
N TYR A 29 4.31 -4.76 10.53
CA TYR A 29 5.49 -3.90 10.59
C TYR A 29 5.27 -2.60 11.36
N SER A 30 4.04 -2.24 11.75
CA SER A 30 3.73 -0.91 12.30
C SER A 30 4.54 -0.56 13.55
N ASP A 31 4.79 -1.53 14.43
CA ASP A 31 5.61 -1.33 15.63
C ASP A 31 7.07 -0.96 15.29
N LEU A 32 7.62 -1.50 14.20
CA LEU A 32 8.98 -1.17 13.75
C LEU A 32 9.05 0.26 13.23
N VAL A 33 8.05 0.66 12.44
CA VAL A 33 7.98 1.99 11.81
C VAL A 33 7.76 3.07 12.87
N ILE A 34 6.75 2.91 13.72
CA ILE A 34 6.43 3.88 14.79
C ILE A 34 7.53 3.91 15.85
N GLY A 35 8.20 2.78 16.09
CA GLY A 35 9.31 2.68 17.03
C GLY A 35 10.66 3.19 16.51
N GLU A 36 10.72 3.78 15.31
CA GLU A 36 11.94 4.27 14.65
C GLU A 36 13.00 3.17 14.37
N TYR A 37 12.58 1.89 14.39
CA TYR A 37 13.40 0.74 13.97
C TYR A 37 13.26 0.43 12.48
N GLY A 38 12.39 1.16 11.78
CA GLY A 38 12.29 1.09 10.34
C GLY A 38 11.68 2.34 9.73
N HIS A 39 11.91 2.51 8.43
CA HIS A 39 11.33 3.57 7.62
C HIS A 39 10.41 2.94 6.57
N LEU A 40 9.19 3.47 6.45
CA LEU A 40 8.20 2.93 5.50
C LEU A 40 8.18 3.73 4.20
N PHE A 41 8.35 3.06 3.08
CA PHE A 41 8.01 3.56 1.75
C PHE A 41 6.61 3.05 1.40
N ALA A 42 5.61 3.91 1.58
CA ALA A 42 4.20 3.62 1.41
C ALA A 42 3.76 3.91 -0.03
N PHE A 43 3.49 2.87 -0.83
CA PHE A 43 3.06 3.02 -2.22
C PHE A 43 1.57 2.77 -2.39
N ASP A 44 0.85 3.77 -2.89
CA ASP A 44 -0.49 3.56 -3.43
C ASP A 44 -0.73 4.57 -4.57
N GLY A 45 -1.25 4.09 -5.71
CA GLY A 45 -1.57 4.95 -6.85
C GLY A 45 -2.92 5.68 -6.73
N ASP A 46 -3.72 5.35 -5.72
CA ASP A 46 -4.94 6.02 -5.33
C ASP A 46 -4.63 7.13 -4.32
N SER A 47 -4.40 8.34 -4.83
CA SER A 47 -4.01 9.50 -4.02
C SER A 47 -4.95 9.84 -2.85
N ARG A 48 -6.17 9.27 -2.83
CA ARG A 48 -7.13 9.44 -1.75
C ARG A 48 -6.69 8.75 -0.45
N GLN A 49 -5.87 7.70 -0.55
CA GLN A 49 -5.34 6.99 0.63
C GLN A 49 -4.28 7.80 1.38
N ILE A 50 -3.54 8.66 0.67
CA ILE A 50 -2.34 9.34 1.20
C ILE A 50 -2.61 10.18 2.46
N PRO A 51 -3.66 11.02 2.55
CA PRO A 51 -3.90 11.83 3.75
C PRO A 51 -4.12 11.00 5.01
N ALA A 52 -4.78 9.85 4.90
CA ALA A 52 -5.03 8.97 6.03
C ALA A 52 -3.73 8.27 6.47
N LEU A 53 -2.91 7.84 5.51
CA LEU A 53 -1.59 7.26 5.78
C LEU A 53 -0.63 8.30 6.40
N GLN A 54 -0.64 9.54 5.93
CA GLN A 54 0.12 10.66 6.51
C GLN A 54 -0.26 10.91 7.97
N LYS A 55 -1.55 10.82 8.29
CA LYS A 55 -2.03 10.94 9.67
C LYS A 55 -1.56 9.78 10.55
N LEU A 56 -1.45 8.57 10.00
CA LEU A 56 -1.07 7.37 10.73
C LEU A 56 0.43 7.28 10.99
N TYR A 57 1.25 7.56 9.98
CA TYR A 57 2.70 7.32 10.03
C TYR A 57 3.55 8.60 10.10
N GLY A 58 3.00 9.77 9.76
CA GLY A 58 3.73 11.03 9.86
C GLY A 58 5.09 11.00 9.15
N GLU A 59 6.14 11.40 9.86
CA GLU A 59 7.52 11.45 9.35
C GLU A 59 8.20 10.08 9.29
N HIS A 60 7.61 9.04 9.87
CA HIS A 60 8.14 7.66 9.83
C HIS A 60 7.91 6.97 8.48
N ALA A 61 7.26 7.65 7.53
CA ALA A 61 7.00 7.12 6.21
C ALA A 61 7.19 8.16 5.09
N THR A 62 7.64 7.68 3.94
CA THR A 62 7.61 8.38 2.66
C THR A 62 6.42 7.87 1.85
N PHE A 63 5.51 8.76 1.47
CA PHE A 63 4.30 8.41 0.71
C PHE A 63 4.52 8.65 -0.78
N LEU A 64 4.35 7.59 -1.58
CA LEU A 64 4.68 7.55 -3.00
C LEU A 64 3.43 7.23 -3.81
N ASN A 65 2.93 8.21 -4.57
CA ASN A 65 1.70 8.10 -5.35
C ASN A 65 1.92 7.36 -6.69
N HIS A 66 2.22 6.06 -6.61
CA HIS A 66 2.52 5.25 -7.78
C HIS A 66 1.69 3.97 -7.80
N PHE A 67 1.08 3.68 -8.94
CA PHE A 67 0.73 2.31 -9.30
C PHE A 67 2.01 1.59 -9.73
N LEU A 68 2.52 0.68 -8.89
CA LEU A 68 3.67 -0.14 -9.24
C LEU A 68 3.27 -1.33 -10.12
N ALA A 69 3.96 -1.50 -11.25
CA ALA A 69 3.84 -2.65 -12.14
C ALA A 69 5.05 -2.72 -13.10
N ASP A 70 4.81 -2.94 -14.39
CA ASP A 70 5.80 -3.16 -15.44
C ASP A 70 6.35 -1.87 -16.06
N GLY A 71 5.88 -0.70 -15.64
CA GLY A 71 6.26 0.58 -16.25
C GLY A 71 5.51 0.87 -17.56
N ALA A 72 4.51 0.08 -17.94
CA ALA A 72 3.62 0.36 -19.05
C ALA A 72 2.36 1.07 -18.58
N GLN A 73 1.56 1.53 -19.54
CA GLN A 73 0.24 2.04 -19.21
C GLN A 73 -0.74 0.90 -18.93
N HIS A 74 -1.53 1.04 -17.87
CA HIS A 74 -2.57 0.09 -17.44
C HIS A 74 -3.90 0.78 -17.19
N THR A 75 -4.99 0.01 -17.12
CA THR A 75 -6.29 0.52 -16.67
C THR A 75 -6.41 0.25 -15.18
N ALA A 76 -6.45 1.30 -14.37
CA ALA A 76 -6.79 1.19 -12.96
C ALA A 76 -8.31 1.16 -12.79
N TYR A 77 -8.79 0.16 -12.05
CA TYR A 77 -10.17 0.00 -11.62
C TYR A 77 -10.31 0.57 -10.22
N ILE A 78 -10.69 1.84 -10.17
CA ILE A 78 -10.82 2.59 -8.92
C ILE A 78 -12.12 2.15 -8.23
N CYS A 79 -11.99 1.66 -7.00
CA CYS A 79 -13.10 1.22 -6.17
C CYS A 79 -13.38 2.23 -5.04
N ARG A 80 -14.31 1.87 -4.14
CA ARG A 80 -14.57 2.67 -2.95
C ARG A 80 -13.33 2.68 -2.05
N GLU A 81 -13.01 3.84 -1.50
CA GLU A 81 -11.76 4.08 -0.76
C GLU A 81 -11.63 3.20 0.50
N ASP A 82 -12.76 2.94 1.17
CA ASP A 82 -12.87 2.14 2.40
C ASP A 82 -12.77 0.62 2.19
N THR A 83 -12.50 0.16 0.97
CA THR A 83 -12.50 -1.27 0.63
C THR A 83 -11.11 -1.85 0.36
N ALA A 84 -10.08 -1.00 0.20
CA ALA A 84 -8.70 -1.42 -0.12
C ALA A 84 -8.54 -2.38 -1.31
N ILE A 85 -9.36 -2.23 -2.35
CA ILE A 85 -9.31 -3.12 -3.53
C ILE A 85 -9.22 -2.37 -4.87
N THR A 86 -8.83 -1.09 -4.86
CA THR A 86 -8.42 -0.40 -6.10
C THR A 86 -7.24 -1.17 -6.69
N SER A 87 -7.31 -1.54 -7.97
CA SER A 87 -6.30 -2.41 -8.59
C SER A 87 -6.19 -2.20 -10.11
N LEU A 88 -5.10 -2.68 -10.71
CA LEU A 88 -4.97 -2.80 -12.17
C LEU A 88 -5.77 -4.00 -12.71
N PHE A 89 -6.20 -4.91 -11.85
CA PHE A 89 -7.08 -6.01 -12.22
C PHE A 89 -8.54 -5.66 -11.91
N LYS A 90 -9.42 -5.97 -12.85
CA LYS A 90 -10.85 -5.75 -12.66
C LYS A 90 -11.37 -6.68 -11.54
N PRO A 91 -12.05 -6.15 -10.51
CA PRO A 91 -12.62 -6.99 -9.45
C PRO A 91 -13.60 -8.03 -10.00
N HIS A 92 -13.45 -9.28 -9.55
CA HIS A 92 -14.28 -10.39 -10.00
C HIS A 92 -15.58 -10.46 -9.17
N GLN A 93 -16.61 -9.78 -9.64
CA GLN A 93 -17.87 -9.57 -8.91
C GLN A 93 -18.56 -10.85 -8.43
N SER A 94 -18.59 -11.91 -9.24
CA SER A 94 -19.21 -13.17 -8.81
C SER A 94 -18.41 -13.91 -7.75
N ALA A 95 -17.08 -13.70 -7.68
CA ALA A 95 -16.26 -14.25 -6.60
C ALA A 95 -16.47 -13.46 -5.30
N LEU A 96 -16.57 -12.14 -5.38
CA LEU A 96 -16.87 -11.30 -4.22
C LEU A 96 -18.28 -11.54 -3.66
N ALA A 97 -19.24 -11.81 -4.53
CA ALA A 97 -20.61 -12.13 -4.12
C ALA A 97 -20.74 -13.49 -3.39
N PHE A 98 -19.74 -14.37 -3.49
CA PHE A 98 -19.72 -15.64 -2.76
C PHE A 98 -19.49 -15.44 -1.25
N PHE A 99 -18.73 -14.42 -0.86
CA PHE A 99 -18.42 -14.15 0.54
C PHE A 99 -19.41 -13.16 1.15
N ASN A 100 -19.86 -13.45 2.37
CA ASN A 100 -20.78 -12.57 3.12
C ASN A 100 -20.17 -11.17 3.27
N ASN A 101 -20.95 -10.14 2.91
CA ASN A 101 -20.58 -8.72 2.99
C ASN A 101 -19.55 -8.20 1.97
N PHE A 102 -19.06 -9.02 1.03
CA PHE A 102 -18.07 -8.58 0.04
C PHE A 102 -18.66 -8.10 -1.30
N SER A 103 -19.96 -8.32 -1.54
CA SER A 103 -20.61 -8.01 -2.81
C SER A 103 -20.51 -6.53 -3.23
N SER A 104 -20.36 -5.61 -2.27
CA SER A 104 -20.21 -4.18 -2.52
C SER A 104 -18.77 -3.71 -2.67
N PHE A 105 -17.77 -4.50 -2.25
CA PHE A 105 -16.37 -4.06 -2.20
C PHE A 105 -15.85 -3.80 -3.60
N GLY A 106 -16.07 -4.76 -4.51
CA GLY A 106 -15.65 -4.77 -5.93
C GLY A 106 -16.18 -3.66 -6.82
N LYS A 107 -17.07 -2.81 -6.33
CA LYS A 107 -17.82 -1.88 -7.18
C LYS A 107 -16.86 -0.81 -7.73
N VAL A 108 -16.59 -0.89 -9.02
CA VAL A 108 -15.77 0.08 -9.74
C VAL A 108 -16.54 1.40 -9.84
N VAL A 109 -15.98 2.46 -9.27
CA VAL A 109 -16.53 3.81 -9.33
C VAL A 109 -15.93 4.62 -10.48
N LYS A 110 -14.72 4.29 -10.91
CA LYS A 110 -14.03 4.95 -12.03
C LYS A 110 -13.04 3.97 -12.68
N GLN A 111 -12.89 4.06 -14.00
CA GLN A 111 -11.78 3.45 -14.72
C GLN A 111 -10.86 4.57 -15.20
N GLN A 112 -9.55 4.39 -15.02
CA GLN A 112 -8.57 5.40 -15.40
C GLN A 112 -7.40 4.75 -16.11
N ARG A 113 -7.01 5.30 -17.26
CA ARG A 113 -5.74 4.96 -17.91
C ARG A 113 -4.63 5.63 -17.12
N ILE A 114 -3.71 4.85 -16.57
CA ILE A 114 -2.59 5.34 -15.77
C ILE A 114 -1.27 4.85 -16.36
N GLN A 115 -0.21 5.58 -16.07
CA GLN A 115 1.17 5.14 -16.27
C GLN A 115 1.63 4.47 -14.99
N THR A 116 2.09 3.22 -15.07
CA THR A 116 2.69 2.55 -13.91
C THR A 116 4.17 2.90 -13.81
N ALA A 117 4.74 2.74 -12.62
CA ALA A 117 6.18 2.78 -12.40
C ALA A 117 6.68 1.37 -12.08
N ARG A 118 7.93 1.08 -12.43
CA ARG A 118 8.63 -0.08 -11.86
C ARG A 118 9.25 0.35 -10.55
N LEU A 119 9.35 -0.56 -9.58
CA LEU A 119 9.96 -0.25 -8.30
C LEU A 119 11.43 0.18 -8.48
N ASP A 120 12.17 -0.51 -9.35
CA ASP A 120 13.61 -0.31 -9.55
C ASP A 120 14.01 0.95 -10.34
N VAL A 121 13.05 1.82 -10.70
CA VAL A 121 13.32 3.09 -11.38
C VAL A 121 12.95 4.32 -10.54
N ILE A 122 12.56 4.11 -9.27
CA ILE A 122 12.18 5.18 -8.35
C ILE A 122 13.43 5.57 -7.56
N ASP A 123 13.90 6.81 -7.75
CA ASP A 123 15.14 7.29 -7.15
C ASP A 123 14.96 7.65 -5.66
N GLU A 124 13.73 7.94 -5.25
CA GLU A 124 13.38 8.30 -3.87
C GLU A 124 13.51 7.14 -2.88
N ILE A 125 13.57 5.90 -3.37
CA ILE A 125 13.77 4.72 -2.53
C ILE A 125 15.24 4.33 -2.50
N GLY A 126 15.76 4.12 -1.28
CA GLY A 126 17.08 3.53 -1.06
C GLY A 126 17.02 2.01 -1.08
N ASP A 127 18.00 1.38 -0.42
CA ASP A 127 18.00 -0.07 -0.22
C ASP A 127 16.75 -0.50 0.57
N LEU A 128 16.00 -1.47 0.04
CA LEU A 128 14.85 -2.06 0.69
C LEU A 128 15.24 -3.40 1.33
N HIS A 129 14.87 -3.59 2.59
CA HIS A 129 15.10 -4.83 3.32
C HIS A 129 13.88 -5.77 3.26
N PHE A 130 12.69 -5.20 3.03
CA PHE A 130 11.43 -5.93 2.87
C PHE A 130 10.51 -5.23 1.88
N ILE A 131 9.76 -6.02 1.11
CA ILE A 131 8.73 -5.61 0.15
C ILE A 131 7.51 -6.52 0.36
#